data_AF-A0A2N1Q1B4-F1
#
_entry.id   AF-A0A2N1Q1B4-F1
#
_cell.length_a   1.000
_cell.length_b   1.000
_cell.length_c   1.000
_cell.angle_alpha   90.00
_cell.angle_beta   90.00
_cell.angle_gamma   90.00
#
_symmetry.space_group_name_H-M   'P 1'
#
loop_
_entity.id
_entity.type
_entity.pdbx_description
1 polymer ?
#
loop_
_entity_poly.entity_id
_entity_poly.type
_entity_poly.pdbx_seq_one_letter_code
_entity_poly.pdbx_strand_id
1 'polypeptide(L)'
;MDPNGSLAMPVATIGIINSINNANIISRYSSTYDGISGHANVFAGGLVTFNDGDIQNSANMGDVRFQNTSNIDTSNVTFNTDATSGGSTTKYRYGTIVGGIASAVLSDKSRIYDSSNSGTILGVSKNFSRAGGILGLAIYRELEYGNLLTIYSVGSSITSRTTYANIQDSILSNCINYGDVAALTITVSIYTTATERVTVEDNLFDITQPVEGYYYYGYATRDYGSYTYIYTRSGTEERPGINASAGGVIGYGLSVMRRMMNHGQISSTDVAGGVVGATVVIDSSQYVQIDTAINYGTVRAFDKGTSQSGYANFNSTDIMDYETIRDHFYAVDDEYIFPDTLSDIRIFPENKRGIGGIFGRLQRGSGLRMYGANDSNSTFNFIVNMDPNVDLIG
;
A
#
# COMPACT_ATOMS: atom_id res chain seq x y z
N MET A 1 -14.56 14.26 -16.08
CA MET A 1 -14.24 14.41 -17.52
C MET A 1 -14.23 15.90 -17.84
N ASP A 2 -13.17 16.40 -18.49
CA ASP A 2 -13.23 17.68 -19.20
C ASP A 2 -13.62 17.38 -20.65
N PRO A 3 -14.91 17.42 -21.00
CA PRO A 3 -15.38 17.14 -22.35
C PRO A 3 -14.93 18.20 -23.38
N ASN A 4 -14.30 19.29 -22.94
CA ASN A 4 -13.94 20.44 -23.77
C ASN A 4 -12.43 20.57 -24.04
N GLY A 5 -11.58 19.70 -23.46
CA GLY A 5 -10.12 19.75 -23.67
C GLY A 5 -9.45 21.05 -23.20
N SER A 6 -10.08 21.75 -22.26
CA SER A 6 -9.65 23.05 -21.71
C SER A 6 -8.60 22.93 -20.61
N LEU A 7 -8.54 21.79 -19.91
CA LEU A 7 -7.42 21.39 -19.08
C LEU A 7 -6.32 20.91 -20.02
N ALA A 8 -5.34 21.76 -20.26
CA ALA A 8 -4.13 21.39 -20.98
C ALA A 8 -3.63 20.04 -20.46
N MET A 9 -3.33 19.11 -21.37
CA MET A 9 -2.58 17.89 -21.02
C MET A 9 -1.35 18.34 -20.20
N PRO A 10 -0.98 17.63 -19.13
CA PRO A 10 0.19 18.02 -18.36
C PRO A 10 1.39 18.15 -19.31
N VAL A 11 2.16 19.24 -19.26
CA VAL A 11 3.39 19.40 -20.04
C VAL A 11 4.49 19.86 -19.10
N ALA A 12 5.40 18.94 -18.80
CA ALA A 12 6.65 19.20 -18.13
C ALA A 12 7.60 19.91 -19.11
N THR A 13 8.23 21.00 -18.65
CA THR A 13 9.23 21.74 -19.43
C THR A 13 10.65 21.46 -18.96
N ILE A 14 10.82 20.88 -17.77
CA ILE A 14 12.09 20.53 -17.13
C ILE A 14 11.90 19.20 -16.40
N GLY A 15 12.80 18.24 -16.59
CA GLY A 15 12.73 16.94 -15.92
C GLY A 15 13.23 15.79 -16.80
N ILE A 16 12.77 14.58 -16.50
CA ILE A 16 13.03 13.40 -17.34
C ILE A 16 11.90 13.28 -18.33
N ILE A 17 12.20 13.53 -19.60
CA ILE A 17 11.21 13.64 -20.66
C ILE A 17 11.61 12.69 -21.80
N ASN A 18 10.64 12.00 -22.40
CA ASN A 18 10.86 11.12 -23.57
C ASN A 18 11.96 10.07 -23.32
N SER A 19 11.94 9.44 -22.14
CA SER A 19 12.98 8.51 -21.70
C SER A 19 12.45 7.09 -21.59
N ILE A 20 13.23 6.12 -22.07
CA ILE A 20 12.87 4.71 -22.02
C ILE A 20 13.99 3.93 -21.33
N ASN A 21 13.65 3.15 -20.31
CA ASN A 21 14.49 2.06 -19.86
C ASN A 21 14.03 0.76 -20.54
N ASN A 22 14.93 0.11 -21.27
CA ASN A 22 14.70 -1.19 -21.90
C ASN A 22 15.62 -2.29 -21.36
N ALA A 23 16.30 -2.02 -20.24
CA ALA A 23 17.20 -2.96 -19.60
C ALA A 23 16.65 -3.40 -18.24
N ASN A 24 16.97 -4.64 -17.87
CA ASN A 24 16.61 -5.16 -16.55
C ASN A 24 17.51 -4.52 -15.48
N ILE A 25 16.88 -4.02 -14.41
CA ILE A 25 17.53 -3.53 -13.21
C ILE A 25 17.29 -4.56 -12.11
N ILE A 26 18.31 -5.36 -11.83
CA ILE A 26 18.22 -6.48 -10.89
C ILE A 26 19.31 -6.43 -9.83
N SER A 27 19.02 -6.94 -8.64
CA SER A 27 20.04 -7.22 -7.63
C SER A 27 20.51 -8.66 -7.71
N ARG A 28 21.81 -8.88 -7.88
CA ARG A 28 22.44 -10.21 -7.85
C ARG A 28 23.63 -10.23 -6.89
N TYR A 29 23.58 -11.12 -5.90
CA TYR A 29 24.66 -11.30 -4.93
C TYR A 29 25.76 -12.24 -5.47
N SER A 30 25.37 -13.30 -6.18
CA SER A 30 26.29 -14.23 -6.87
C SER A 30 25.65 -14.81 -8.13
N SER A 31 26.39 -15.60 -8.90
CA SER A 31 25.84 -16.32 -10.06
C SER A 31 24.67 -17.25 -9.73
N THR A 32 24.45 -17.56 -8.45
CA THR A 32 23.42 -18.47 -7.96
C THR A 32 22.50 -17.85 -6.93
N TYR A 33 22.67 -16.58 -6.54
CA TYR A 33 21.82 -15.95 -5.53
C TYR A 33 21.50 -14.52 -5.96
N ASP A 34 20.21 -14.24 -6.09
CA ASP A 34 19.72 -12.88 -6.26
C ASP A 34 19.60 -12.18 -4.90
N GLY A 35 19.76 -10.85 -4.92
CA GLY A 35 19.54 -10.01 -3.75
C GLY A 35 20.72 -9.19 -3.23
N ILE A 36 20.42 -8.42 -2.18
CA ILE A 36 21.36 -7.64 -1.37
C ILE A 36 21.22 -8.10 0.08
N SER A 37 22.34 -8.32 0.77
CA SER A 37 22.39 -8.62 2.20
C SER A 37 22.98 -7.44 2.96
N GLY A 38 22.37 -7.04 4.08
CA GLY A 38 22.88 -5.94 4.91
C GLY A 38 21.79 -5.15 5.64
N HIS A 39 22.21 -4.12 6.38
CA HIS A 39 21.36 -3.39 7.33
C HIS A 39 20.48 -2.29 6.73
N ALA A 40 20.60 -2.04 5.42
CA ALA A 40 19.92 -0.94 4.75
C ALA A 40 18.63 -1.38 4.04
N ASN A 41 17.78 -0.40 3.76
CA ASN A 41 16.65 -0.54 2.86
C ASN A 41 17.12 -0.41 1.40
N VAL A 42 16.46 -1.10 0.49
CA VAL A 42 16.72 -1.03 -0.95
C VAL A 42 15.64 -0.18 -1.61
N PHE A 43 16.06 0.78 -2.43
CA PHE A 43 15.19 1.61 -3.25
C PHE A 43 15.63 1.49 -4.70
N ALA A 44 14.71 1.13 -5.60
CA ALA A 44 15.00 1.05 -7.02
C ALA A 44 13.80 1.51 -7.88
N GLY A 45 14.08 2.28 -8.92
CA GLY A 45 13.08 2.62 -9.94
C GLY A 45 13.63 2.41 -11.33
N GLY A 46 12.76 2.09 -12.29
CA GLY A 46 13.17 1.82 -13.67
C GLY A 46 13.78 3.02 -14.40
N LEU A 47 13.40 4.26 -14.03
CA LEU A 47 14.00 5.48 -14.55
C LEU A 47 14.75 6.27 -13.47
N VAL A 48 14.14 6.43 -12.30
CA VAL A 48 14.78 7.09 -11.15
C VAL A 48 14.50 6.38 -9.86
N THR A 49 15.45 6.40 -8.93
CA THR A 49 15.17 5.95 -7.57
C THR A 49 14.24 6.93 -6.85
N PHE A 50 14.59 8.21 -6.82
CA PHE A 50 13.82 9.23 -6.11
C PHE A 50 13.39 10.35 -7.06
N ASN A 51 12.09 10.66 -7.07
CA ASN A 51 11.55 11.74 -7.88
C ASN A 51 11.24 12.99 -7.03
N ASP A 52 11.82 14.12 -7.41
CA ASP A 52 11.58 15.45 -6.82
C ASP A 52 11.25 16.51 -7.90
N GLY A 53 10.79 16.06 -9.07
CA GLY A 53 10.45 16.93 -10.18
C GLY A 53 9.50 16.24 -11.16
N ASP A 54 9.58 16.63 -12.43
CA ASP A 54 8.70 16.09 -13.44
C ASP A 54 9.33 14.91 -14.19
N ILE A 55 8.53 13.86 -14.40
CA ILE A 55 8.79 12.76 -15.32
C ILE A 55 7.63 12.71 -16.30
N GLN A 56 7.90 12.74 -17.60
CA GLN A 56 6.85 12.70 -18.62
C GLN A 56 7.22 11.88 -19.86
N ASN A 57 6.22 11.29 -20.53
CA ASN A 57 6.36 10.56 -21.79
C ASN A 57 7.45 9.51 -21.70
N SER A 58 7.48 8.79 -20.58
CA SER A 58 8.58 7.92 -20.25
C SER A 58 8.08 6.52 -19.93
N ALA A 59 8.89 5.52 -20.27
CA ALA A 59 8.49 4.13 -20.11
C ALA A 59 9.59 3.26 -19.50
N ASN A 60 9.17 2.31 -18.66
CA ASN A 60 10.01 1.21 -18.24
C ASN A 60 9.54 -0.08 -18.90
N MET A 61 10.39 -0.65 -19.75
CA MET A 61 10.14 -1.91 -20.46
C MET A 61 10.93 -3.08 -19.88
N GLY A 62 12.03 -2.80 -19.16
CA GLY A 62 12.83 -3.82 -18.49
C GLY A 62 12.33 -4.13 -17.08
N ASP A 63 12.70 -5.30 -16.58
CA ASP A 63 12.29 -5.73 -15.24
C ASP A 63 13.02 -4.96 -14.14
N VAL A 64 12.33 -4.69 -13.03
CA VAL A 64 12.92 -4.14 -11.81
C VAL A 64 12.71 -5.15 -10.69
N ARG A 65 13.74 -5.97 -10.41
CA ARG A 65 13.64 -7.09 -9.44
C ARG A 65 14.70 -6.98 -8.36
N PHE A 66 14.27 -6.73 -7.13
CA PHE A 66 15.18 -6.53 -6.00
C PHE A 66 14.80 -7.38 -4.80
N GLN A 67 15.82 -8.03 -4.23
CA GLN A 67 15.71 -8.70 -2.93
C GLN A 67 16.50 -7.99 -1.87
N ASN A 68 15.94 -7.98 -0.66
CA ASN A 68 16.73 -7.92 0.55
C ASN A 68 16.72 -9.27 1.27
N THR A 69 17.89 -9.91 1.37
CA THR A 69 18.05 -11.27 1.91
C THR A 69 18.31 -11.28 3.41
N SER A 70 18.32 -10.12 4.07
CA SER A 70 18.53 -10.03 5.50
C SER A 70 17.47 -10.81 6.29
N ASN A 71 17.89 -11.34 7.44
CA ASN A 71 17.04 -12.18 8.29
C ASN A 71 15.80 -11.44 8.79
N ILE A 72 14.79 -12.21 9.19
CA ILE A 72 13.60 -11.67 9.85
C ILE A 72 14.03 -10.92 11.12
N ASP A 73 13.59 -9.67 11.24
CA ASP A 73 13.86 -8.80 12.37
C ASP A 73 12.65 -7.90 12.64
N THR A 74 11.76 -8.41 13.49
CA THR A 74 10.55 -7.71 13.93
C THR A 74 10.84 -6.54 14.86
N SER A 75 12.06 -6.39 15.39
CA SER A 75 12.45 -5.22 16.20
C SER A 75 12.78 -3.99 15.35
N ASN A 76 13.01 -4.22 14.06
CA ASN A 76 13.39 -3.21 13.09
C ASN A 76 12.32 -2.96 12.02
N VAL A 77 11.16 -3.61 12.12
CA VAL A 77 9.93 -3.26 11.40
C VAL A 77 8.81 -3.11 12.43
N THR A 78 8.40 -1.87 12.69
CA THR A 78 7.38 -1.56 13.70
C THR A 78 6.30 -0.66 13.14
N PHE A 79 5.08 -0.84 13.65
CA PHE A 79 3.89 -0.10 13.28
C PHE A 79 3.29 0.56 14.51
N ASN A 80 2.56 1.65 14.30
CA ASN A 80 1.84 2.33 15.37
C ASN A 80 0.60 1.53 15.75
N THR A 81 0.46 1.20 17.03
CA THR A 81 -0.65 0.43 17.59
C THR A 81 -1.77 1.31 18.14
N ASP A 82 -1.63 2.64 18.10
CA ASP A 82 -2.67 3.61 18.49
C ASP A 82 -3.77 3.68 17.42
N ALA A 83 -5.04 3.63 17.86
CA ALA A 83 -6.22 3.71 17.01
C ALA A 83 -6.25 5.00 16.17
N THR A 84 -5.61 6.07 16.65
CA THR A 84 -5.50 7.35 15.92
C THR A 84 -4.54 7.29 14.74
N SER A 85 -3.69 6.26 14.65
CA SER A 85 -2.58 6.19 13.70
C SER A 85 -2.75 5.15 12.60
N GLY A 86 -3.87 4.41 12.58
CA GLY A 86 -4.27 3.56 11.45
C GLY A 86 -3.24 2.51 11.02
N GLY A 87 -2.40 2.01 11.94
CA GLY A 87 -1.35 1.04 11.62
C GLY A 87 -0.15 1.62 10.87
N SER A 88 0.06 2.94 10.90
CA SER A 88 1.16 3.61 10.19
C SER A 88 2.53 3.05 10.58
N THR A 89 3.41 2.86 9.58
CA THR A 89 4.81 2.47 9.81
C THR A 89 5.51 3.48 10.72
N THR A 90 6.24 3.01 11.72
CA THR A 90 7.07 3.85 12.62
C THR A 90 8.56 3.56 12.48
N LYS A 91 8.90 2.42 11.86
CA LYS A 91 10.27 2.03 11.54
C LYS A 91 10.22 0.88 10.55
N TYR A 92 11.11 0.89 9.56
CA TYR A 92 11.41 -0.31 8.80
C TYR A 92 12.88 -0.36 8.38
N ARG A 93 13.48 -1.54 8.47
CA ARG A 93 14.81 -1.85 7.94
C ARG A 93 14.72 -3.11 7.11
N TYR A 94 15.79 -3.37 6.36
CA TYR A 94 15.92 -4.59 5.56
C TYR A 94 14.83 -4.70 4.49
N GLY A 95 14.18 -3.59 4.13
CA GLY A 95 13.06 -3.58 3.23
C GLY A 95 13.46 -3.37 1.77
N THR A 96 12.47 -3.50 0.89
CA THR A 96 12.56 -3.17 -0.54
C THR A 96 11.43 -2.22 -0.93
N ILE A 97 11.76 -1.14 -1.62
CA ILE A 97 10.78 -0.23 -2.22
C ILE A 97 11.12 -0.12 -3.69
N VAL A 98 10.24 -0.61 -4.56
CA VAL A 98 10.48 -0.69 -6.00
C VAL A 98 9.35 -0.05 -6.79
N GLY A 99 9.68 0.59 -7.91
CA GLY A 99 8.67 1.08 -8.84
C GLY A 99 9.12 1.01 -10.30
N GLY A 100 8.18 0.85 -11.24
CA GLY A 100 8.54 0.81 -12.65
C GLY A 100 9.10 2.13 -13.17
N ILE A 101 8.57 3.28 -12.75
CA ILE A 101 9.13 4.59 -13.11
C ILE A 101 10.01 5.12 -11.97
N ALA A 102 9.44 5.19 -10.76
CA ALA A 102 10.12 5.73 -9.58
C ALA A 102 9.93 4.85 -8.34
N SER A 103 10.97 4.71 -7.51
CA SER A 103 10.83 4.02 -6.21
C SER A 103 9.99 4.84 -5.24
N ALA A 104 10.31 6.13 -5.11
CA ALA A 104 9.57 7.04 -4.24
C ALA A 104 9.57 8.49 -4.74
N VAL A 105 8.59 9.26 -4.29
CA VAL A 105 8.52 10.72 -4.47
C VAL A 105 9.03 11.43 -3.21
N LEU A 106 9.75 12.55 -3.37
CA LEU A 106 10.38 13.25 -2.25
C LEU A 106 9.69 14.58 -1.88
N SER A 107 8.82 15.12 -2.73
CA SER A 107 8.14 16.39 -2.45
C SER A 107 6.74 16.53 -3.05
N ASP A 108 6.12 17.64 -2.71
CA ASP A 108 4.87 18.16 -3.28
C ASP A 108 5.00 18.59 -4.74
N LYS A 109 6.22 18.70 -5.28
CA LYS A 109 6.50 19.06 -6.68
C LYS A 109 6.63 17.85 -7.57
N SER A 110 6.77 16.64 -7.03
CA SER A 110 6.96 15.43 -7.83
C SER A 110 5.75 15.18 -8.73
N ARG A 111 5.99 15.06 -10.04
CA ARG A 111 4.98 14.73 -11.05
C ARG A 111 5.44 13.55 -11.90
N ILE A 112 4.52 12.64 -12.19
CA ILE A 112 4.70 11.58 -13.18
C ILE A 112 3.51 11.64 -14.14
N TYR A 113 3.79 11.92 -15.40
CA TYR A 113 2.80 12.14 -16.44
C TYR A 113 3.02 11.20 -17.62
N ASP A 114 1.94 10.73 -18.24
CA ASP A 114 1.97 10.03 -19.54
C ASP A 114 3.05 8.93 -19.58
N SER A 115 3.13 8.14 -18.51
CA SER A 115 4.20 7.19 -18.29
C SER A 115 3.68 5.78 -18.15
N SER A 116 4.45 4.81 -18.62
CA SER A 116 4.02 3.42 -18.63
C SER A 116 5.07 2.45 -18.12
N ASN A 117 4.62 1.34 -17.57
CA ASN A 117 5.48 0.22 -17.24
C ASN A 117 5.00 -1.06 -17.93
N SER A 118 5.90 -1.82 -18.53
CA SER A 118 5.63 -3.17 -19.05
C SER A 118 6.56 -4.24 -18.49
N GLY A 119 7.62 -3.84 -17.77
CA GLY A 119 8.50 -4.79 -17.10
C GLY A 119 7.90 -5.32 -15.80
N THR A 120 8.35 -6.51 -15.38
CA THR A 120 7.98 -7.08 -14.09
C THR A 120 8.64 -6.30 -12.95
N ILE A 121 7.83 -5.88 -11.97
CA ILE A 121 8.28 -5.15 -10.78
C ILE A 121 8.17 -6.07 -9.57
N LEU A 122 9.31 -6.43 -8.98
CA LEU A 122 9.37 -7.40 -7.90
C LEU A 122 10.20 -6.87 -6.73
N GLY A 123 9.53 -6.66 -5.59
CA GLY A 123 10.15 -6.29 -4.32
C GLY A 123 10.01 -7.42 -3.31
N VAL A 124 11.12 -8.07 -2.95
CA VAL A 124 11.12 -9.22 -2.04
C VAL A 124 12.00 -8.93 -0.84
N SER A 125 11.45 -9.07 0.36
CA SER A 125 12.20 -8.95 1.62
C SER A 125 11.56 -9.83 2.66
N LYS A 126 12.31 -10.40 3.59
CA LYS A 126 11.68 -11.12 4.71
C LYS A 126 10.85 -10.21 5.63
N ASN A 127 11.11 -8.90 5.60
CA ASN A 127 10.69 -7.94 6.61
C ASN A 127 9.65 -6.93 6.12
N PHE A 128 9.93 -6.26 4.99
CA PHE A 128 9.17 -5.11 4.52
C PHE A 128 9.29 -4.91 3.01
N SER A 129 8.17 -4.74 2.30
CA SER A 129 8.19 -4.52 0.86
C SER A 129 7.10 -3.55 0.37
N ARG A 130 7.43 -2.72 -0.61
CA ARG A 130 6.51 -1.90 -1.40
C ARG A 130 6.85 -2.05 -2.88
N ALA A 131 5.86 -2.31 -3.71
CA ALA A 131 6.04 -2.41 -5.15
C ALA A 131 4.91 -1.71 -5.89
N GLY A 132 5.26 -0.84 -6.84
CA GLY A 132 4.28 -0.19 -7.71
C GLY A 132 4.65 -0.32 -9.18
N GLY A 133 3.69 -0.58 -10.06
CA GLY A 133 4.00 -0.62 -11.50
C GLY A 133 4.52 0.72 -12.02
N ILE A 134 4.11 1.85 -11.42
CA ILE A 134 4.65 3.18 -11.74
C ILE A 134 5.47 3.73 -10.57
N LEU A 135 4.89 3.78 -9.38
CA LEU A 135 5.48 4.39 -8.19
C LEU A 135 5.45 3.46 -6.98
N GLY A 136 6.59 3.19 -6.34
CA GLY A 136 6.64 2.34 -5.14
C GLY A 136 5.99 2.98 -3.92
N LEU A 137 6.41 4.19 -3.54
CA LEU A 137 6.02 4.85 -2.28
C LEU A 137 5.77 6.36 -2.44
N ALA A 138 4.65 6.84 -1.89
CA ALA A 138 4.31 8.26 -1.78
C ALA A 138 3.85 8.64 -0.37
N ILE A 139 4.70 8.41 0.63
CA ILE A 139 4.43 8.80 2.02
C ILE A 139 5.70 9.38 2.63
N TYR A 140 5.65 10.69 2.94
CA TYR A 140 6.77 11.41 3.54
C TYR A 140 7.30 10.77 4.83
N ARG A 141 6.40 10.50 5.78
CA ARG A 141 6.78 9.92 7.08
C ARG A 141 7.42 8.54 6.92
N GLU A 142 6.92 7.72 5.99
CA GLU A 142 7.51 6.41 5.73
C GLU A 142 8.95 6.56 5.20
N LEU A 143 9.21 7.51 4.31
CA LEU A 143 10.59 7.78 3.85
C LEU A 143 11.52 8.18 5.01
N GLU A 144 11.08 9.04 5.92
CA GLU A 144 11.84 9.38 7.13
C GLU A 144 12.10 8.15 8.01
N TYR A 145 11.06 7.33 8.25
CA TYR A 145 11.20 6.07 9.00
C TYR A 145 12.07 5.04 8.30
N GLY A 146 12.23 5.14 6.99
CA GLY A 146 13.16 4.40 6.15
C GLY A 146 14.61 4.87 6.20
N ASN A 147 14.91 5.87 7.05
CA ASN A 147 16.21 6.56 7.14
C ASN A 147 16.61 7.34 5.89
N LEU A 148 15.64 7.86 5.12
CA LEU A 148 15.93 8.81 4.06
C LEU A 148 15.89 10.24 4.62
N LEU A 149 16.95 11.00 4.34
CA LEU A 149 16.98 12.43 4.65
C LEU A 149 16.18 13.17 3.58
N THR A 150 14.99 13.63 3.95
CA THR A 150 14.07 14.38 3.07
C THR A 150 14.22 15.91 3.21
N ILE A 151 15.23 16.38 3.96
CA ILE A 151 15.49 17.80 4.17
C ILE A 151 16.32 18.36 3.01
N TYR A 152 15.69 19.16 2.15
CA TYR A 152 16.38 20.02 1.21
C TYR A 152 16.88 21.28 1.94
N SER A 153 18.17 21.34 2.24
CA SER A 153 18.79 22.56 2.78
C SER A 153 18.84 23.61 1.68
N VAL A 154 17.94 24.59 1.71
CA VAL A 154 18.06 25.83 0.94
C VAL A 154 18.31 26.98 1.92
N GLY A 155 19.59 27.28 2.13
CA GLY A 155 20.01 28.54 2.76
C GLY A 155 19.84 28.59 4.29
N SER A 156 20.64 29.45 4.91
CA SER A 156 20.93 29.57 6.34
C SER A 156 19.73 29.49 7.31
N SER A 157 19.96 28.76 8.41
CA SER A 157 19.17 28.60 9.64
C SER A 157 18.14 27.46 9.66
N ILE A 158 18.62 26.29 10.09
CA ILE A 158 17.77 25.22 10.62
C ILE A 158 17.32 25.65 12.02
N THR A 159 16.30 26.50 12.10
CA THR A 159 15.63 26.83 13.37
C THR A 159 14.14 26.49 13.37
N SER A 160 13.60 25.98 12.25
CA SER A 160 12.20 25.52 12.20
C SER A 160 12.05 24.25 11.38
N ARG A 161 11.77 23.15 12.08
CA ARG A 161 11.46 21.82 11.54
C ARG A 161 10.00 21.76 11.01
N THR A 162 9.57 22.74 10.22
CA THR A 162 8.12 23.00 9.99
C THR A 162 7.63 23.00 8.55
N THR A 163 8.45 22.68 7.55
CA THR A 163 7.92 22.43 6.20
C THR A 163 8.08 20.95 5.90
N TYR A 164 7.10 20.15 6.31
CA TYR A 164 6.97 18.78 5.80
C TYR A 164 6.92 18.86 4.27
N ALA A 165 7.70 18.03 3.56
CA ALA A 165 7.54 17.95 2.12
C ALA A 165 6.14 17.34 1.88
N ASN A 166 5.19 18.17 1.42
CA ASN A 166 3.78 17.81 1.28
C ASN A 166 3.59 16.83 0.10
N ILE A 167 4.12 15.61 0.22
CA ILE A 167 4.07 14.58 -0.81
C ILE A 167 2.64 14.23 -1.24
N GLN A 168 1.64 14.50 -0.39
CA GLN A 168 0.22 14.35 -0.71
C GLN A 168 -0.24 15.13 -1.96
N ASP A 169 0.44 16.24 -2.29
CA ASP A 169 0.14 17.05 -3.47
C ASP A 169 0.95 16.61 -4.71
N SER A 170 1.73 15.52 -4.60
CA SER A 170 2.34 14.86 -5.76
C SER A 170 1.26 14.37 -6.74
N ILE A 171 1.56 14.38 -8.04
CA ILE A 171 0.58 14.02 -9.07
C ILE A 171 1.08 12.86 -9.91
N LEU A 172 0.23 11.85 -10.05
CA LEU A 172 0.36 10.82 -11.07
C LEU A 172 -0.81 11.00 -12.04
N SER A 173 -0.51 11.25 -13.32
CA SER A 173 -1.54 11.42 -14.34
C SER A 173 -1.25 10.60 -15.58
N ASN A 174 -2.28 9.95 -16.11
CA ASN A 174 -2.25 9.16 -17.34
C ASN A 174 -1.16 8.08 -17.29
N CYS A 175 -1.05 7.35 -16.17
CA CYS A 175 -0.07 6.27 -16.06
C CYS A 175 -0.72 4.90 -16.18
N ILE A 176 -0.06 4.01 -16.91
CA ILE A 176 -0.56 2.68 -17.23
C ILE A 176 0.49 1.62 -16.90
N ASN A 177 0.09 0.60 -16.17
CA ASN A 177 0.92 -0.58 -15.93
C ASN A 177 0.41 -1.79 -16.72
N TYR A 178 1.29 -2.39 -17.50
CA TYR A 178 1.09 -3.65 -18.22
C TYR A 178 1.86 -4.81 -17.59
N GLY A 179 2.94 -4.51 -16.86
CA GLY A 179 3.80 -5.53 -16.26
C GLY A 179 3.26 -6.09 -14.96
N ASP A 180 3.74 -7.26 -14.59
CA ASP A 180 3.37 -7.87 -13.32
C ASP A 180 4.05 -7.19 -12.14
N VAL A 181 3.35 -7.07 -11.01
CA VAL A 181 3.86 -6.39 -9.81
C VAL A 181 3.70 -7.31 -8.60
N ALA A 182 4.77 -7.50 -7.85
CA ALA A 182 4.74 -8.24 -6.60
C ALA A 182 5.54 -7.58 -5.47
N ALA A 183 4.93 -7.55 -4.28
CA ALA A 183 5.58 -7.21 -3.02
C ALA A 183 5.44 -8.38 -2.04
N LEU A 184 6.54 -9.04 -1.71
CA LEU A 184 6.51 -10.28 -0.92
C LEU A 184 7.31 -10.14 0.38
N THR A 185 6.68 -10.57 1.49
CA THR A 185 7.28 -10.67 2.82
C THR A 185 6.95 -11.99 3.54
N ILE A 186 7.88 -12.49 4.37
CA ILE A 186 7.59 -13.65 5.23
C ILE A 186 6.73 -13.18 6.40
N THR A 187 7.13 -12.06 6.99
CA THR A 187 6.36 -11.39 8.03
C THR A 187 5.16 -10.73 7.38
N VAL A 188 3.97 -11.13 7.81
CA VAL A 188 2.70 -10.47 7.47
C VAL A 188 2.06 -10.01 8.76
N SER A 189 1.34 -8.90 8.71
CA SER A 189 0.64 -8.43 9.88
C SER A 189 -0.51 -9.38 10.24
N ILE A 190 -0.72 -9.59 11.55
CA ILE A 190 -1.74 -10.51 12.06
C ILE A 190 -2.92 -9.67 12.55
N TYR A 191 -4.10 -9.98 12.06
CA TYR A 191 -5.36 -9.47 12.61
C TYR A 191 -5.64 -10.21 13.92
N THR A 192 -5.84 -9.49 15.01
CA THR A 192 -6.17 -10.13 16.29
C THR A 192 -7.64 -10.53 16.29
N THR A 193 -7.91 -11.78 16.68
CA THR A 193 -9.29 -12.28 16.88
C THR A 193 -9.77 -12.10 18.32
N ALA A 194 -8.90 -11.56 19.19
CA ALA A 194 -9.20 -11.32 20.59
C ALA A 194 -10.32 -10.29 20.72
N THR A 195 -11.23 -10.52 21.66
CA THR A 195 -12.37 -9.65 21.91
C THR A 195 -12.26 -9.17 23.35
N GLU A 196 -12.29 -7.85 23.58
CA GLU A 196 -12.20 -7.27 24.91
C GLU A 196 -13.60 -7.15 25.53
N ARG A 197 -13.74 -7.53 26.80
CA ARG A 197 -15.01 -7.46 27.54
C ARG A 197 -15.08 -6.14 28.29
N VAL A 198 -16.01 -5.28 27.91
CA VAL A 198 -16.33 -4.05 28.62
C VAL A 198 -17.59 -4.27 29.47
N THR A 199 -17.48 -3.99 30.76
CA THR A 199 -18.63 -3.97 31.68
C THR A 199 -19.22 -2.57 31.65
N VAL A 200 -20.49 -2.44 31.25
CA VAL A 200 -21.20 -1.16 31.31
C VAL A 200 -22.12 -1.15 32.52
N GLU A 201 -21.86 -0.23 33.45
CA GLU A 201 -22.69 0.00 34.64
C GLU A 201 -23.78 1.05 34.36
N ASP A 202 -24.68 0.82 33.39
CA ASP A 202 -25.98 1.51 33.42
C ASP A 202 -27.05 0.90 32.51
N ASN A 203 -28.31 0.98 32.95
CA ASN A 203 -29.49 0.33 32.34
C ASN A 203 -30.08 1.08 31.12
N LEU A 204 -29.28 1.87 30.42
CA LEU A 204 -29.72 2.68 29.27
C LEU A 204 -28.88 2.35 28.04
N PHE A 205 -28.99 1.12 27.55
CA PHE A 205 -28.46 0.76 26.23
C PHE A 205 -29.62 0.48 25.29
N ASP A 206 -29.79 1.37 24.30
CA ASP A 206 -30.64 1.16 23.14
C ASP A 206 -29.77 0.59 22.02
N ILE A 207 -30.07 -0.64 21.60
CA ILE A 207 -29.31 -1.39 20.59
C ILE A 207 -29.35 -0.71 19.20
N THR A 208 -30.15 0.34 19.03
CA THR A 208 -30.37 1.06 17.77
C THR A 208 -29.67 2.42 17.69
N GLN A 209 -29.03 2.88 18.77
CA GLN A 209 -28.32 4.18 18.77
C GLN A 209 -26.90 4.02 18.19
N PRO A 210 -26.51 4.77 17.13
CA PRO A 210 -25.12 4.84 16.70
C PRO A 210 -24.31 5.64 17.71
N VAL A 211 -23.37 4.99 18.40
CA VAL A 211 -22.43 5.67 19.31
C VAL A 211 -21.19 6.09 18.51
N GLU A 212 -20.89 7.38 18.54
CA GLU A 212 -19.78 8.00 17.82
C GLU A 212 -18.44 7.62 18.49
N GLY A 213 -17.59 6.85 17.79
CA GLY A 213 -16.18 6.67 18.16
C GLY A 213 -15.71 5.24 18.50
N TYR A 214 -16.60 4.26 18.62
CA TYR A 214 -16.27 2.83 18.78
C TYR A 214 -17.18 1.99 17.88
N TYR A 215 -16.62 1.09 17.06
CA TYR A 215 -17.41 0.17 16.25
C TYR A 215 -17.80 -1.03 17.12
N TYR A 216 -19.10 -1.14 17.42
CA TYR A 216 -19.65 -2.10 18.38
C TYR A 216 -19.95 -3.46 17.72
N TYR A 217 -19.57 -4.55 18.41
CA TYR A 217 -20.03 -5.91 18.15
C TYR A 217 -20.56 -6.52 19.43
N GLY A 218 -21.88 -6.53 19.65
CA GLY A 218 -22.43 -7.07 20.88
C GLY A 218 -23.68 -7.91 20.66
N TYR A 219 -23.59 -9.21 20.97
CA TYR A 219 -24.75 -9.94 21.49
C TYR A 219 -24.76 -9.75 23.01
N ALA A 220 -25.77 -9.09 23.55
CA ALA A 220 -25.93 -8.93 24.99
C ALA A 220 -26.42 -10.24 25.60
N THR A 221 -25.58 -10.94 26.37
CA THR A 221 -26.04 -12.03 27.24
C THR A 221 -26.46 -11.46 28.59
N ARG A 222 -27.76 -11.59 28.90
CA ARG A 222 -28.33 -11.16 30.17
C ARG A 222 -28.15 -12.29 31.20
N ASP A 223 -27.04 -12.28 31.93
CA ASP A 223 -26.92 -13.12 33.11
C ASP A 223 -27.51 -12.42 34.34
N TYR A 224 -28.09 -13.23 35.23
CA TYR A 224 -28.77 -12.81 36.46
C TYR A 224 -27.93 -11.83 37.30
N GLY A 225 -28.27 -10.53 37.25
CA GLY A 225 -27.73 -9.50 38.14
C GLY A 225 -27.01 -8.35 37.43
N SER A 226 -27.80 -7.41 36.90
CA SER A 226 -27.49 -5.98 36.69
C SER A 226 -26.32 -5.51 35.82
N TYR A 227 -25.59 -6.36 35.09
CA TYR A 227 -24.54 -5.90 34.18
C TYR A 227 -24.79 -6.34 32.73
N THR A 228 -24.64 -5.41 31.79
CA THR A 228 -24.59 -5.71 30.35
C THR A 228 -23.13 -5.78 29.93
N TYR A 229 -22.73 -6.87 29.29
CA TYR A 229 -21.39 -7.03 28.75
C TYR A 229 -21.38 -6.67 27.28
N ILE A 230 -20.43 -5.82 26.90
CA ILE A 230 -20.16 -5.47 25.51
C ILE A 230 -18.80 -6.02 25.14
N TYR A 231 -18.74 -6.60 23.96
CA TYR A 231 -17.54 -7.11 23.36
C TYR A 231 -17.02 -6.06 22.37
N THR A 232 -15.79 -5.58 22.54
CA THR A 232 -15.19 -4.55 21.67
C THR A 232 -13.88 -5.04 21.08
N ARG A 233 -13.52 -4.52 19.90
CA ARG A 233 -12.19 -4.64 19.29
C ARG A 233 -11.60 -3.24 19.13
N SER A 234 -10.30 -3.08 19.35
CA SER A 234 -9.60 -1.81 19.16
C SER A 234 -9.49 -1.51 17.66
N GLY A 235 -9.61 -0.24 17.26
CA GLY A 235 -9.57 0.16 15.85
C GLY A 235 -8.25 -0.14 15.12
N THR A 236 -7.15 -0.41 15.84
CA THR A 236 -5.90 -0.93 15.25
C THR A 236 -5.91 -2.41 14.98
N GLU A 237 -6.79 -3.16 15.62
CA GLU A 237 -6.99 -4.59 15.39
C GLU A 237 -7.65 -4.84 14.03
N GLU A 238 -8.50 -3.89 13.58
CA GLU A 238 -9.06 -3.85 12.23
C GLU A 238 -8.10 -3.25 11.18
N ARG A 239 -7.02 -2.58 11.62
CA ARG A 239 -6.11 -1.81 10.75
C ARG A 239 -4.66 -2.09 11.10
N PRO A 240 -4.22 -3.36 11.06
CA PRO A 240 -2.86 -3.68 11.41
C PRO A 240 -1.90 -3.08 10.38
N GLY A 241 -0.61 -3.08 10.73
CA GLY A 241 0.46 -2.63 9.84
C GLY A 241 0.44 -3.33 8.48
N ILE A 242 1.16 -2.76 7.52
CA ILE A 242 1.32 -3.37 6.20
C ILE A 242 2.78 -3.72 6.01
N ASN A 243 3.10 -5.00 6.02
CA ASN A 243 4.46 -5.47 5.76
C ASN A 243 4.78 -5.46 4.27
N ALA A 244 3.83 -5.86 3.44
CA ALA A 244 3.96 -5.89 1.98
C ALA A 244 2.79 -5.17 1.31
N SER A 245 3.08 -4.27 0.37
CA SER A 245 2.04 -3.59 -0.42
C SER A 245 2.42 -3.56 -1.89
N ALA A 246 1.58 -4.15 -2.74
CA ALA A 246 1.73 -4.15 -4.19
C ALA A 246 0.56 -3.41 -4.85
N GLY A 247 0.87 -2.51 -5.80
CA GLY A 247 -0.14 -1.82 -6.59
C GLY A 247 0.21 -1.78 -8.06
N GLY A 248 -0.79 -1.92 -8.94
CA GLY A 248 -0.55 -1.81 -10.38
C GLY A 248 0.01 -0.47 -10.78
N VAL A 249 -0.38 0.61 -10.11
CA VAL A 249 0.20 1.93 -10.36
C VAL A 249 1.04 2.38 -9.18
N ILE A 250 0.46 2.41 -7.98
CA ILE A 250 1.15 2.88 -6.77
C ILE A 250 1.16 1.80 -5.70
N GLY A 251 2.34 1.47 -5.20
CA GLY A 251 2.50 0.46 -4.16
C GLY A 251 1.88 0.89 -2.83
N TYR A 252 2.25 2.07 -2.33
CA TYR A 252 1.64 2.67 -1.15
C TYR A 252 1.75 4.18 -1.17
N GLY A 253 0.65 4.92 -0.97
CA GLY A 253 0.76 6.32 -0.60
C GLY A 253 -0.40 7.24 -0.94
N LEU A 254 -0.13 8.52 -0.73
CA LEU A 254 -1.04 9.65 -0.91
C LEU A 254 -0.53 10.50 -2.07
N SER A 255 -1.22 10.45 -3.19
CA SER A 255 -0.96 11.29 -4.35
C SER A 255 -2.28 11.63 -5.03
N VAL A 256 -2.30 12.74 -5.77
CA VAL A 256 -3.37 13.06 -6.70
C VAL A 256 -3.22 12.17 -7.93
N MET A 257 -4.19 11.28 -8.15
CA MET A 257 -4.18 10.29 -9.21
C MET A 257 -5.25 10.61 -10.26
N ARG A 258 -4.83 10.68 -11.52
CA ARG A 258 -5.71 11.03 -12.65
C ARG A 258 -5.50 10.05 -13.77
N ARG A 259 -6.53 9.28 -14.14
CA ARG A 259 -6.48 8.31 -15.27
C ARG A 259 -5.38 7.26 -15.08
N MET A 260 -5.51 6.50 -14.00
CA MET A 260 -4.63 5.40 -13.67
C MET A 260 -5.22 4.10 -14.20
N MET A 261 -4.37 3.27 -14.81
CA MET A 261 -4.82 1.99 -15.35
C MET A 261 -3.84 0.87 -15.04
N ASN A 262 -4.38 -0.29 -14.73
CA ASN A 262 -3.61 -1.53 -14.61
C ASN A 262 -4.15 -2.62 -15.53
N HIS A 263 -3.25 -3.28 -16.25
CA HIS A 263 -3.47 -4.48 -17.04
C HIS A 263 -2.69 -5.68 -16.53
N GLY A 264 -1.63 -5.46 -15.75
CA GLY A 264 -0.75 -6.53 -15.26
C GLY A 264 -1.33 -7.29 -14.08
N GLN A 265 -0.67 -8.39 -13.70
CA GLN A 265 -1.03 -9.18 -12.52
C GLN A 265 -0.38 -8.60 -11.26
N ILE A 266 -1.18 -8.33 -10.24
CA ILE A 266 -0.71 -7.75 -8.98
C ILE A 266 -0.80 -8.80 -7.88
N SER A 267 0.26 -8.97 -7.12
CA SER A 267 0.26 -9.91 -6.00
C SER A 267 1.05 -9.45 -4.79
N SER A 268 0.60 -9.90 -3.61
CA SER A 268 1.32 -9.63 -2.37
C SER A 268 1.02 -10.67 -1.31
N THR A 269 1.89 -10.74 -0.30
CA THR A 269 1.69 -11.54 0.90
C THR A 269 0.74 -10.90 1.92
N ASP A 270 0.55 -9.57 1.88
CA ASP A 270 -0.25 -8.83 2.87
C ASP A 270 -1.32 -7.95 2.19
N VAL A 271 -0.90 -7.00 1.34
CA VAL A 271 -1.82 -6.06 0.67
C VAL A 271 -1.53 -5.96 -0.83
N ALA A 272 -2.54 -6.20 -1.66
CA ALA A 272 -2.45 -6.10 -3.11
C ALA A 272 -3.67 -5.35 -3.66
N GLY A 273 -3.41 -4.33 -4.47
CA GLY A 273 -4.44 -3.51 -5.11
C GLY A 273 -4.24 -3.41 -6.60
N GLY A 274 -5.29 -3.59 -7.40
CA GLY A 274 -5.15 -3.54 -8.86
C GLY A 274 -4.59 -2.22 -9.36
N VAL A 275 -4.90 -1.08 -8.72
CA VAL A 275 -4.28 0.22 -9.04
C VAL A 275 -3.45 0.75 -7.87
N VAL A 276 -4.03 0.74 -6.67
CA VAL A 276 -3.44 1.30 -5.45
C VAL A 276 -3.28 0.17 -4.45
N GLY A 277 -2.04 -0.22 -4.12
CA GLY A 277 -1.80 -1.25 -3.12
C GLY A 277 -2.41 -0.84 -1.78
N ALA A 278 -1.93 0.26 -1.22
CA ALA A 278 -2.55 0.87 -0.06
C ALA A 278 -2.53 2.40 -0.13
N THR A 279 -3.34 3.02 0.71
CA THR A 279 -3.25 4.45 1.02
C THR A 279 -3.63 4.69 2.48
N VAL A 280 -3.24 5.82 3.04
CA VAL A 280 -3.37 6.08 4.49
C VAL A 280 -3.71 7.53 4.80
N VAL A 281 -4.74 7.78 5.61
CA VAL A 281 -5.06 9.12 6.13
C VAL A 281 -4.96 9.12 7.66
N ILE A 282 -3.90 9.69 8.20
CA ILE A 282 -3.59 9.75 9.65
C ILE A 282 -3.56 11.17 10.22
N ASP A 283 -3.70 12.17 9.36
CA ASP A 283 -3.86 13.57 9.74
C ASP A 283 -4.97 14.19 8.87
N SER A 284 -5.71 15.13 9.45
CA SER A 284 -6.71 15.98 8.79
C SER A 284 -6.21 16.73 7.56
N SER A 285 -4.90 16.94 7.45
CA SER A 285 -4.24 17.56 6.29
C SER A 285 -4.09 16.63 5.08
N GLN A 286 -4.22 15.31 5.28
CA GLN A 286 -4.05 14.30 4.25
C GLN A 286 -5.38 13.98 3.56
N TYR A 287 -5.29 13.64 2.28
CA TYR A 287 -6.45 13.31 1.48
C TYR A 287 -6.10 12.36 0.34
N VAL A 288 -7.12 11.65 -0.16
CA VAL A 288 -7.02 10.81 -1.36
C VAL A 288 -7.83 11.46 -2.47
N GLN A 289 -7.18 11.69 -3.62
CA GLN A 289 -7.83 12.25 -4.80
C GLN A 289 -7.56 11.37 -6.01
N ILE A 290 -8.60 10.67 -6.47
CA ILE A 290 -8.56 9.76 -7.62
C ILE A 290 -9.72 10.09 -8.57
N ASP A 291 -9.39 10.74 -9.68
CA ASP A 291 -10.39 11.06 -10.70
C ASP A 291 -10.78 9.81 -11.51
N THR A 292 -9.80 8.99 -11.89
CA THR A 292 -10.04 7.79 -12.68
C THR A 292 -9.04 6.71 -12.32
N ALA A 293 -9.54 5.53 -11.96
CA ALA A 293 -8.75 4.33 -11.72
C ALA A 293 -9.49 3.12 -12.30
N ILE A 294 -8.83 2.40 -13.21
CA ILE A 294 -9.40 1.23 -13.87
C ILE A 294 -8.43 0.05 -13.72
N ASN A 295 -8.92 -1.05 -13.17
CA ASN A 295 -8.19 -2.31 -13.16
C ASN A 295 -8.79 -3.27 -14.18
N TYR A 296 -8.01 -3.59 -15.21
CA TYR A 296 -8.23 -4.67 -16.18
C TYR A 296 -7.43 -5.92 -15.87
N GLY A 297 -6.41 -5.82 -15.02
CA GLY A 297 -5.56 -6.93 -14.62
C GLY A 297 -6.18 -7.76 -13.50
N THR A 298 -5.43 -8.76 -13.04
CA THR A 298 -5.85 -9.65 -11.96
C THR A 298 -5.10 -9.35 -10.67
N VAL A 299 -5.76 -9.48 -9.51
CA VAL A 299 -5.16 -9.29 -8.19
C VAL A 299 -5.17 -10.61 -7.43
N ARG A 300 -4.03 -11.02 -6.86
CA ARG A 300 -3.87 -12.32 -6.18
C ARG A 300 -3.14 -12.21 -4.85
N ALA A 301 -3.56 -13.04 -3.90
CA ALA A 301 -2.82 -13.24 -2.66
C ALA A 301 -1.75 -14.32 -2.86
N PHE A 302 -0.51 -14.04 -2.46
CA PHE A 302 0.58 -15.01 -2.49
C PHE A 302 0.58 -15.88 -1.23
N ASP A 303 0.52 -17.19 -1.42
CA ASP A 303 0.69 -18.17 -0.36
C ASP A 303 2.17 -18.41 -0.11
N LYS A 304 2.67 -17.84 0.97
CA LYS A 304 4.04 -18.08 1.46
C LYS A 304 4.25 -19.48 2.05
N GLY A 305 3.18 -20.28 2.12
CA GLY A 305 3.17 -21.63 2.63
C GLY A 305 3.29 -21.73 4.16
N THR A 306 3.07 -22.94 4.68
CA THR A 306 3.31 -23.32 6.09
C THR A 306 4.74 -23.85 6.28
N SER A 307 5.22 -23.98 7.52
CA SER A 307 6.58 -24.44 7.87
C SER A 307 7.02 -25.77 7.23
N GLN A 308 6.09 -26.55 6.69
CA GLN A 308 6.33 -27.84 6.01
C GLN A 308 6.43 -27.72 4.48
N SER A 309 6.00 -26.61 3.90
CA SER A 309 6.25 -26.26 2.51
C SER A 309 7.65 -25.62 2.41
N GLY A 310 8.44 -25.98 1.39
CA GLY A 310 9.83 -25.54 1.24
C GLY A 310 10.07 -24.02 1.13
N TYR A 311 9.01 -23.20 1.21
CA TYR A 311 9.01 -21.75 1.01
C TYR A 311 8.86 -20.92 2.29
N ALA A 312 8.79 -21.56 3.47
CA ALA A 312 8.78 -20.88 4.76
C ALA A 312 10.00 -19.94 5.01
N ASN A 313 11.03 -20.02 4.15
CA ASN A 313 12.29 -19.27 4.27
C ASN A 313 12.65 -18.35 3.09
N PHE A 314 11.81 -18.24 2.05
CA PHE A 314 12.13 -17.59 0.76
C PHE A 314 13.53 -17.97 0.22
N ASN A 315 13.66 -19.09 -0.49
CA ASN A 315 14.88 -19.30 -1.26
C ASN A 315 14.91 -18.30 -2.43
N SER A 316 15.93 -17.44 -2.45
CA SER A 316 16.02 -16.26 -3.30
C SER A 316 16.00 -16.54 -4.81
N THR A 317 16.51 -17.69 -5.22
CA THR A 317 16.56 -18.10 -6.63
C THR A 317 15.19 -18.39 -7.22
N ASP A 318 14.28 -18.94 -6.43
CA ASP A 318 13.04 -19.51 -6.96
C ASP A 318 11.96 -18.43 -7.06
N ILE A 319 11.99 -17.45 -6.16
CA ILE A 319 10.95 -16.39 -6.05
C ILE A 319 11.27 -15.16 -6.93
N MET A 320 12.47 -15.08 -7.51
CA MET A 320 12.83 -13.98 -8.42
C MET A 320 12.30 -14.12 -9.84
N ASP A 321 11.61 -15.23 -10.12
CA ASP A 321 10.81 -15.42 -11.31
C ASP A 321 9.31 -15.30 -10.99
N TYR A 322 8.60 -14.50 -11.79
CA TYR A 322 7.19 -14.23 -11.54
C TYR A 322 6.32 -15.46 -11.84
N GLU A 323 6.71 -16.31 -12.79
CA GLU A 323 5.95 -17.54 -13.05
C GLU A 323 5.93 -18.46 -11.83
N THR A 324 7.06 -18.61 -11.12
CA THR A 324 7.10 -19.34 -9.84
C THR A 324 6.20 -18.71 -8.77
N ILE A 325 6.09 -17.37 -8.76
CA ILE A 325 5.16 -16.68 -7.85
C ILE A 325 3.71 -17.09 -8.16
N ARG A 326 3.36 -17.22 -9.44
CA ARG A 326 2.00 -17.52 -9.88
C ARG A 326 1.52 -18.91 -9.50
N ASP A 327 2.44 -19.87 -9.45
CA ASP A 327 2.17 -21.24 -9.03
C ASP A 327 1.76 -21.35 -7.55
N HIS A 328 1.96 -20.28 -6.76
CA HIS A 328 1.76 -20.27 -5.30
C HIS A 328 0.74 -19.23 -4.86
N PHE A 329 -0.26 -18.93 -5.68
CA PHE A 329 -1.38 -18.13 -5.23
C PHE A 329 -2.39 -18.95 -4.45
N TYR A 330 -2.98 -18.33 -3.42
CA TYR A 330 -4.21 -18.84 -2.84
C TYR A 330 -5.28 -19.03 -3.93
N ALA A 331 -6.20 -19.97 -3.68
CA ALA A 331 -7.41 -20.07 -4.47
C ALA A 331 -8.19 -18.74 -4.38
N VAL A 332 -8.95 -18.42 -5.43
CA VAL A 332 -9.66 -17.13 -5.50
C VAL A 332 -10.73 -17.01 -4.42
N ASP A 333 -11.28 -18.13 -3.95
CA ASP A 333 -12.32 -18.26 -2.93
C ASP A 333 -11.77 -18.74 -1.58
N ASP A 334 -10.46 -18.67 -1.37
CA ASP A 334 -9.81 -19.12 -0.13
C ASP A 334 -10.25 -18.27 1.08
N GLU A 335 -10.50 -18.93 2.22
CA GLU A 335 -10.86 -18.28 3.49
C GLU A 335 -9.81 -17.26 3.97
N TYR A 336 -8.55 -17.40 3.54
CA TYR A 336 -7.52 -16.40 3.77
C TYR A 336 -7.88 -15.03 3.15
N ILE A 337 -8.54 -15.03 1.99
CA ILE A 337 -8.96 -13.83 1.26
C ILE A 337 -10.38 -13.42 1.69
N PHE A 338 -11.29 -14.39 1.76
CA PHE A 338 -12.69 -14.21 2.11
C PHE A 338 -13.00 -14.96 3.40
N PRO A 339 -12.67 -14.39 4.57
CA PRO A 339 -12.84 -15.09 5.83
C PRO A 339 -14.31 -15.37 6.13
N ASP A 340 -14.58 -16.53 6.72
CA ASP A 340 -15.89 -16.84 7.30
C ASP A 340 -16.12 -15.96 8.54
N THR A 341 -16.91 -14.90 8.37
CA THR A 341 -17.25 -13.96 9.43
C THR A 341 -18.68 -14.16 9.92
N LEU A 342 -18.94 -13.75 11.16
CA LEU A 342 -20.28 -13.72 11.72
C LEU A 342 -21.12 -12.53 11.20
N SER A 343 -20.47 -11.57 10.53
CA SER A 343 -21.04 -10.31 10.09
C SER A 343 -20.99 -10.14 8.57
N ASP A 344 -21.76 -9.17 8.08
CA ASP A 344 -21.67 -8.75 6.68
C ASP A 344 -20.36 -7.98 6.43
N ILE A 345 -19.39 -8.66 5.81
CA ILE A 345 -18.06 -8.11 5.48
C ILE A 345 -18.10 -6.83 4.66
N ARG A 346 -19.21 -6.55 3.96
CA ARG A 346 -19.38 -5.32 3.16
C ARG A 346 -19.58 -4.10 4.04
N ILE A 347 -20.11 -4.29 5.25
CA ILE A 347 -20.37 -3.23 6.23
C ILE A 347 -19.25 -3.21 7.26
N PHE A 348 -18.73 -4.38 7.61
CA PHE A 348 -17.68 -4.55 8.59
C PHE A 348 -16.59 -5.46 8.03
N PRO A 349 -15.55 -4.90 7.40
CA PRO A 349 -14.52 -5.68 6.75
C PRO A 349 -13.70 -6.57 7.70
N GLU A 350 -13.93 -6.49 9.02
CA GLU A 350 -13.33 -7.33 10.07
C GLU A 350 -11.84 -7.64 9.80
N ASN A 351 -11.50 -8.93 9.66
CA ASN A 351 -10.15 -9.44 9.47
C ASN A 351 -9.83 -9.73 8.00
N LYS A 352 -10.63 -9.18 7.07
CA LYS A 352 -10.42 -9.39 5.65
C LYS A 352 -9.07 -8.83 5.23
N ARG A 353 -8.34 -9.62 4.43
CA ARG A 353 -7.02 -9.25 3.92
C ARG A 353 -7.16 -8.18 2.85
N GLY A 354 -6.12 -7.34 2.72
CA GLY A 354 -6.15 -6.20 1.82
C GLY A 354 -5.93 -6.59 0.36
N ILE A 355 -6.76 -7.46 -0.20
CA ILE A 355 -6.67 -7.97 -1.57
C ILE A 355 -7.87 -7.47 -2.36
N GLY A 356 -7.66 -6.40 -3.15
CA GLY A 356 -8.76 -5.70 -3.81
C GLY A 356 -8.44 -5.23 -5.22
N GLY A 357 -9.47 -5.14 -6.04
CA GLY A 357 -9.39 -4.85 -7.47
C GLY A 357 -8.96 -3.43 -7.80
N ILE A 358 -9.26 -2.43 -6.97
CA ILE A 358 -8.68 -1.08 -7.12
C ILE A 358 -7.76 -0.77 -5.96
N PHE A 359 -8.27 -0.96 -4.74
CA PHE A 359 -7.55 -0.68 -3.51
C PHE A 359 -7.29 -1.98 -2.79
N GLY A 360 -6.01 -2.26 -2.47
CA GLY A 360 -5.71 -3.35 -1.56
C GLY A 360 -6.18 -2.99 -0.15
N ARG A 361 -5.78 -1.83 0.38
CA ARG A 361 -6.26 -1.35 1.68
C ARG A 361 -6.41 0.17 1.74
N LEU A 362 -7.50 0.63 2.35
CA LEU A 362 -7.71 2.02 2.74
C LEU A 362 -7.48 2.16 4.25
N GLN A 363 -6.32 2.67 4.66
CA GLN A 363 -6.01 2.90 6.07
C GLN A 363 -6.40 4.30 6.50
N ARG A 364 -6.92 4.43 7.72
CA ARG A 364 -7.21 5.74 8.33
C ARG A 364 -7.05 5.72 9.84
N GLY A 365 -6.70 6.86 10.42
CA GLY A 365 -6.81 7.09 11.85
C GLY A 365 -8.26 7.09 12.33
N SER A 366 -8.49 6.85 13.62
CA SER A 366 -9.82 6.97 14.22
C SER A 366 -10.41 8.37 14.00
N GLY A 367 -11.71 8.44 13.67
CA GLY A 367 -12.41 9.69 13.36
C GLY A 367 -12.04 10.36 12.03
N LEU A 368 -11.03 9.87 11.32
CA LEU A 368 -10.62 10.42 10.03
C LEU A 368 -11.44 9.82 8.89
N ARG A 369 -11.54 10.59 7.80
CA ARG A 369 -12.22 10.22 6.56
C ARG A 369 -11.16 10.09 5.46
N MET A 370 -11.38 9.20 4.49
CA MET A 370 -10.46 9.03 3.35
C MET A 370 -10.44 10.26 2.44
N TYR A 371 -11.51 11.05 2.51
CA TYR A 371 -11.55 12.41 2.00
C TYR A 371 -11.16 13.34 3.15
N GLY A 372 -10.11 14.14 2.97
CA GLY A 372 -9.62 15.07 4.00
C GLY A 372 -10.69 16.08 4.42
N ALA A 373 -10.39 16.95 5.40
CA ALA A 373 -11.37 17.90 5.96
C ALA A 373 -11.96 18.90 4.94
N ASN A 374 -11.38 19.03 3.75
CA ASN A 374 -11.90 19.82 2.63
C ASN A 374 -12.46 18.92 1.53
N ASP A 375 -13.80 18.83 1.46
CA ASP A 375 -14.54 18.02 0.48
C ASP A 375 -14.22 18.38 -0.99
N SER A 376 -13.70 19.59 -1.27
CA SER A 376 -13.35 20.02 -2.63
C SER A 376 -12.11 19.33 -3.22
N ASN A 377 -11.20 18.83 -2.38
CA ASN A 377 -9.91 18.30 -2.82
C ASN A 377 -9.89 16.77 -2.88
N SER A 378 -10.88 16.11 -2.29
CA SER A 378 -10.96 14.66 -2.24
C SER A 378 -11.99 14.16 -3.23
N THR A 379 -11.66 13.15 -4.02
CA THR A 379 -12.58 12.67 -5.07
C THR A 379 -12.32 11.20 -5.35
N PHE A 380 -13.39 10.40 -5.40
CA PHE A 380 -13.41 9.11 -6.10
C PHE A 380 -14.50 9.22 -7.15
N ASN A 381 -14.11 9.42 -8.42
CA ASN A 381 -15.06 9.72 -9.48
C ASN A 381 -15.35 8.49 -10.35
N PHE A 382 -14.44 8.14 -11.25
CA PHE A 382 -14.60 6.99 -12.16
C PHE A 382 -13.69 5.82 -11.72
N ILE A 383 -14.25 4.91 -10.92
CA ILE A 383 -13.52 3.79 -10.35
C ILE A 383 -14.14 2.48 -10.86
N VAL A 384 -13.35 1.66 -11.57
CA VAL A 384 -13.86 0.44 -12.21
C VAL A 384 -12.89 -0.72 -12.03
N ASN A 385 -13.33 -1.74 -11.29
CA ASN A 385 -12.66 -3.04 -11.25
C ASN A 385 -13.29 -3.99 -12.26
N MET A 386 -12.47 -4.61 -13.11
CA MET A 386 -12.91 -5.64 -14.06
C MET A 386 -12.49 -7.06 -13.63
N ASP A 387 -11.73 -7.23 -12.54
CA ASP A 387 -11.40 -8.55 -12.00
C ASP A 387 -12.59 -9.12 -11.20
N PRO A 388 -13.22 -10.22 -11.64
CA PRO A 388 -14.38 -10.78 -10.95
C PRO A 388 -14.02 -11.53 -9.66
N ASN A 389 -12.74 -11.79 -9.40
CA ASN A 389 -12.30 -12.65 -8.30
C ASN A 389 -11.99 -11.87 -7.01
N VAL A 390 -12.05 -10.54 -7.03
CA VAL A 390 -11.73 -9.68 -5.90
C VAL A 390 -12.75 -8.55 -5.77
N ASP A 391 -12.98 -8.11 -4.54
CA ASP A 391 -13.81 -6.94 -4.27
C ASP A 391 -13.13 -5.66 -4.77
N LEU A 392 -13.90 -4.58 -4.94
CA LEU A 392 -13.37 -3.27 -5.31
C LEU A 392 -12.26 -2.79 -4.34
N ILE A 393 -12.49 -3.03 -3.05
CA ILE A 393 -11.61 -2.73 -1.92
C ILE A 393 -11.37 -4.04 -1.18
N GLY A 394 -10.10 -4.32 -0.87
CA GLY A 394 -9.68 -5.47 -0.10
C GLY A 394 -10.25 -5.50 1.30
#